data_AF-A0A0C9WND4-F1
#
_entry.id   AF-A0A0C9WND4-F1
#
_cell.length_a   1.000
_cell.length_b   1.000
_cell.length_c   1.000
_cell.angle_alpha   90.00
_cell.angle_beta   90.00
_cell.angle_gamma   90.00
#
_symmetry.space_group_name_H-M   'P 1'
#
loop_
_entity.id
_entity.type
_entity.pdbx_description
1 polymer ?
#
loop_
_entity_poly.entity_id
_entity_poly.type
_entity_poly.pdbx_seq_one_letter_code
_entity_poly.pdbx_strand_id
1 'polypeptide(L)' 'VPYTVENHHALIALCCAKHACPMNEILDDDYRTEVDMLRPGTVVPHPTTIQRDLINIYVHMSTFVMNYF' A
#
# COMPACT_ATOMS: atom_id res chain seq x y z
N VAL A 1 -3.65 10.53 10.57
CA VAL A 1 -4.55 10.36 9.41
C VAL A 1 -5.63 9.37 9.82
N PRO A 2 -6.93 9.69 9.71
CA PRO A 2 -8.00 8.74 10.03
C PRO A 2 -7.93 7.54 9.07
N TYR A 3 -8.33 6.37 9.55
CA TYR A 3 -8.35 5.17 8.71
C TYR A 3 -9.35 5.33 7.56
N THR A 4 -8.87 5.10 6.34
CA THR A 4 -9.68 4.79 5.16
C THR A 4 -9.02 3.63 4.42
N VAL A 5 -9.78 2.91 3.60
CA VAL A 5 -9.27 1.76 2.83
C VAL A 5 -8.17 2.22 1.86
N GLU A 6 -8.39 3.36 1.21
CA GLU A 6 -7.46 3.96 0.24
C GLU A 6 -6.16 4.38 0.90
N ASN A 7 -6.23 5.01 2.09
CA ASN A 7 -5.04 5.40 2.85
C ASN A 7 -4.27 4.17 3.32
N HIS A 8 -4.96 3.12 3.73
CA HIS A 8 -4.34 1.86 4.13
C HIS A 8 -3.58 1.24 2.95
N HIS A 9 -4.21 1.13 1.78
CA HIS A 9 -3.55 0.61 0.57
C HIS A 9 -2.35 1.46 0.16
N ALA A 10 -2.49 2.78 0.16
CA ALA A 10 -1.41 3.70 -0.19
C ALA A 10 -0.20 3.54 0.74
N LEU A 11 -0.43 3.39 2.05
CA LEU A 11 0.64 3.14 3.02
C LEU A 11 1.35 1.81 2.75
N ILE A 12 0.61 0.74 2.42
CA ILE A 12 1.22 -0.55 2.08
C ILE A 12 2.06 -0.43 0.81
N ALA A 13 1.52 0.18 -0.26
CA ALA A 13 2.24 0.39 -1.51
C ALA A 13 3.56 1.17 -1.29
N LEU A 14 3.51 2.23 -0.48
CA LEU A 14 4.69 3.00 -0.10
C LEU A 14 5.68 2.20 0.75
N CYS A 15 5.20 1.38 1.69
CA CYS A 15 6.05 0.49 2.48
C CYS A 15 6.80 -0.51 1.60
N CYS A 16 6.10 -1.17 0.66
CA CYS A 16 6.71 -2.08 -0.29
C CYS A 16 7.77 -1.38 -1.15
N ALA A 17 7.47 -0.18 -1.66
CA ALA A 17 8.43 0.59 -2.45
C ALA A 17 9.65 1.04 -1.63
N LYS A 18 9.44 1.48 -0.38
CA LYS A 18 10.49 1.99 0.50
C LYS A 18 11.47 0.92 0.95
N HIS A 19 10.97 -0.28 1.26
CA HIS A 19 11.79 -1.37 1.79
C HIS A 19 12.15 -2.42 0.72
N ALA A 20 11.81 -2.16 -0.55
CA ALA A 20 11.96 -3.10 -1.66
C ALA A 20 11.32 -4.48 -1.38
N CYS A 21 10.19 -4.48 -0.67
CA CYS A 21 9.48 -5.70 -0.33
C CYS A 21 8.53 -6.14 -1.46
N PRO A 22 8.36 -7.47 -1.66
CA PRO A 22 7.38 -7.99 -2.60
C PRO A 22 5.97 -7.74 -2.08
N MET A 23 5.02 -7.41 -2.97
CA MET A 23 3.63 -7.16 -2.57
C MET A 23 2.92 -8.38 -2.00
N ASN A 24 3.46 -9.58 -2.22
CA ASN A 24 2.96 -10.81 -1.62
C ASN A 24 3.17 -10.87 -0.11
N GLU A 25 4.01 -10.00 0.48
CA GLU A 25 4.22 -9.91 1.93
C GLU A 25 2.90 -9.64 2.67
N ILE A 26 1.93 -8.97 2.05
CA ILE A 26 0.61 -8.74 2.66
C ILE A 26 -0.22 -10.02 2.85
N LEU A 27 0.13 -11.09 2.14
CA LEU A 27 -0.51 -12.40 2.28
C LEU A 27 0.10 -13.21 3.42
N ASP A 28 1.19 -12.73 4.02
CA ASP A 28 1.83 -13.37 5.14
C ASP A 28 0.89 -13.41 6.36
N ASP A 29 0.86 -14.56 7.04
CA ASP A 29 -0.05 -14.78 8.16
C ASP A 29 0.30 -13.89 9.36
N ASP A 30 1.58 -13.58 9.59
CA ASP A 30 2.00 -12.69 10.67
C ASP A 30 1.56 -11.25 10.37
N TYR A 31 1.69 -10.80 9.12
CA TYR A 31 1.17 -9.48 8.69
C TYR A 31 -0.34 -9.36 8.88
N ARG A 32 -1.09 -10.39 8.45
CA ARG A 32 -2.56 -10.41 8.60
C ARG A 32 -2.96 -10.41 10.08
N THR A 33 -2.23 -11.14 10.91
CA THR A 33 -2.44 -11.18 12.34
C THR A 33 -2.16 -9.81 12.97
N GLU A 34 -1.08 -9.13 12.61
CA GLU A 34 -0.78 -7.78 13.08
C GLU A 34 -1.90 -6.79 12.71
N VAL A 35 -2.36 -6.81 11.46
CA VAL A 35 -3.45 -5.94 11.00
C VAL A 35 -4.74 -6.21 11.79
N ASP A 36 -5.07 -7.47 12.06
CA ASP A 36 -6.24 -7.83 12.85
C ASP A 36 -6.11 -7.42 14.33
N MET A 37 -4.92 -7.56 14.93
CA MET A 37 -4.65 -7.09 16.30
C MET A 37 -4.83 -5.57 16.43
N LEU A 38 -4.40 -4.80 15.43
CA LEU A 38 -4.49 -3.34 15.44
C LEU A 38 -5.90 -2.83 15.13
N ARG A 39 -6.58 -3.50 14.18
CA ARG A 39 -7.94 -3.12 13.77
C ARG A 39 -8.71 -4.36 13.30
N PRO A 40 -9.45 -5.01 14.21
CA PRO A 40 -10.14 -6.26 13.92
C PRO A 40 -11.09 -6.17 12.74
N GLY A 41 -11.09 -7.21 11.91
CA GLY A 41 -11.95 -7.28 10.72
C GLY A 41 -11.52 -6.38 9.56
N THR A 42 -10.29 -5.85 9.59
CA THR A 42 -9.72 -5.14 8.44
C THR A 42 -9.43 -6.12 7.30
N VAL A 43 -9.99 -5.84 6.13
CA VAL A 43 -9.76 -6.64 4.92
C VAL A 43 -8.43 -6.19 4.31
N VAL A 44 -7.47 -7.11 4.27
CA VAL A 44 -6.18 -6.88 3.61
C VAL A 44 -6.39 -6.92 2.08
N PRO A 45 -5.86 -5.94 1.32
CA PRO A 45 -5.98 -5.94 -0.13
C PRO A 45 -5.28 -7.13 -0.79
N HIS A 46 -5.70 -7.45 -2.01
CA HIS A 46 -4.97 -8.39 -2.85
C HIS A 46 -3.65 -7.76 -3.36
N PRO A 47 -2.55 -8.51 -3.54
CA PRO A 47 -1.27 -7.95 -3.99
C PRO A 47 -1.36 -7.18 -5.31
N THR A 48 -2.18 -7.67 -6.24
CA THR A 48 -2.45 -6.99 -7.52
C THR A 48 -3.12 -5.62 -7.34
N THR A 49 -3.93 -5.43 -6.29
CA THR A 49 -4.52 -4.13 -5.97
C THR A 49 -3.43 -3.16 -5.55
N ILE A 50 -2.55 -3.57 -4.63
CA ILE A 50 -1.39 -2.77 -4.21
C ILE A 50 -0.48 -2.44 -5.40
N GLN A 51 -0.34 -3.35 -6.36
CA GLN A 51 0.46 -3.12 -7.57
C GLN A 51 -0.10 -2.00 -8.42
N ARG A 52 -1.41 -2.04 -8.66
CA ARG A 52 -2.10 -0.97 -9.39
C ARG A 52 -2.01 0.35 -8.65
N ASP A 53 -2.19 0.33 -7.33
CA ASP A 53 -2.10 1.52 -6.49
C ASP A 53 -0.69 2.14 -6.55
N LEU A 54 0.36 1.33 -6.51
CA LEU A 54 1.74 1.80 -6.66
C LEU A 54 2.00 2.43 -8.03
N ILE A 55 1.51 1.81 -9.11
CA ILE A 55 1.62 2.38 -10.47
C ILE A 55 0.90 3.72 -10.54
N ASN A 56 -0.32 3.80 -9.99
CA ASN A 56 -1.09 5.04 -9.96
C ASN A 56 -0.39 6.15 -9.19
N ILE A 57 0.20 5.83 -8.02
CA ILE A 57 1.02 6.75 -7.23
C ILE A 57 2.20 7.25 -8.09
N TYR A 58 2.93 6.35 -8.75
CA TYR A 58 4.08 6.73 -9.56
C TYR A 58 3.70 7.65 -10.73
N VAL A 59 2.61 7.34 -11.44
CA VAL A 59 2.11 8.15 -12.58
C VAL A 59 1.66 9.54 -12.12
N HIS A 60 0.97 9.65 -10.99
CA HIS A 60 0.59 10.97 -10.46
C HIS A 60 1.82 11.75 -10.00
N MET A 61 2.75 11.10 -9.32
CA MET A 61 3.99 11.74 -8.88
C MET A 61 4.87 12.17 -10.05
N SER A 62 4.92 11.42 -11.15
CA SER A 62 5.70 11.80 -12.33
C SER A 62 5.18 13.09 -12.94
N THR A 63 3.86 13.33 -12.97
CA THR A 63 3.31 14.63 -13.39
C THR A 63 3.78 15.79 -12.50
N PHE A 64 3.89 15.59 -11.19
CA PHE A 64 4.44 16.62 -10.29
C PHE A 64 5.92 16.89 -10.55
N VAL A 65 6.71 15.84 -10.76
CA VAL A 65 8.14 15.97 -11.09
C VAL A 65 8.32 16.69 -12.42
N MET A 66 7.55 16.34 -13.45
CA MET A 66 7.60 17.01 -14.76
C MET A 66 7.19 18.47 -14.70
N ASN A 67 6.22 18.84 -13.86
CA ASN A 67 5.83 20.25 -13.69
C ASN A 67 6.85 21.08 -12.90
N TYR A 68 7.74 20.43 -12.16
CA TYR A 68 8.78 21.10 -11.38
C TYR A 68 10.02 21.47 -12.21
N PHE A 69 10.35 20.66 -13.22
CA PHE A 69 11.48 20.86 -14.14
C PHE A 69 11.06 21.59 -15.42
#